data_AF-Q2UAA2-F1
#
_entry.id   AF-Q2UAA2-F1
#
_cell.length_a   1.000
_cell.length_b   1.000
_cell.length_c   1.000
_cell.angle_alpha   90.00
_cell.angle_beta   90.00
_cell.angle_gamma   90.00
#
_symmetry.space_group_name_H-M   'P 1'
#
loop_
_entity.id
_entity.type
_entity.pdbx_description
1 polymer ?
#
loop_
_entity_poly.entity_id
_entity_poly.type
_entity_poly.pdbx_seq_one_letter_code
_entity_poly.pdbx_strand_id
1 'polypeptide(L)'
;MFQAGRFVCGLGIGILVTVCPMYLSEMSSAFRRGWLVGHHAIFLVFGYMLAGWVGYACYFAEGELGSFGWRFPLCLQCLPAIVLLLGSPWLPRSPRWLISKGKHEEAKIVLQKLRQSPDDPDNLVAKEEYFQTAEQIRLEAERLSTYGNVWNAVLRKKSYRKRMAIGFLTQWGAEFGGPLIITH
;
A
#
# COMPACT_ATOMS: atom_id res chain seq x y z
N MET A 1 7.39 26.13 10.52
CA MET A 1 6.97 24.86 11.17
C MET A 1 5.84 24.15 10.42
N PHE A 2 4.78 24.85 10.00
CA PHE A 2 3.64 24.24 9.26
C PHE A 2 4.05 23.53 7.95
N GLN A 3 4.85 24.17 7.09
CA GLN A 3 5.30 23.57 5.82
C GLN A 3 6.18 22.34 6.00
N ALA A 4 7.07 22.36 7.02
CA ALA A 4 7.87 21.20 7.37
C ALA A 4 7.00 20.02 7.83
N GLY A 5 5.94 20.30 8.61
CA GLY A 5 4.95 19.28 8.98
C GLY A 5 4.24 18.68 7.76
N ARG A 6 3.83 19.51 6.79
CA ARG A 6 3.22 19.03 5.55
C ARG A 6 4.17 18.16 4.73
N PHE A 7 5.45 18.53 4.65
CA PHE A 7 6.46 17.72 3.96
C PHE A 7 6.61 16.34 4.59
N VAL A 8 6.72 16.26 5.92
CA VAL A 8 6.83 14.98 6.65
C VAL A 8 5.56 14.14 6.49
N CYS A 9 4.39 14.75 6.61
CA CYS A 9 3.12 14.06 6.37
C CYS A 9 3.03 13.53 4.92
N GLY A 10 3.45 14.33 3.93
CA GLY A 10 3.46 13.95 2.52
C GLY A 10 4.35 12.73 2.25
N LEU A 11 5.55 12.69 2.85
CA LEU A 11 6.43 11.51 2.77
C LEU A 11 5.78 10.26 3.37
N GLY A 12 5.15 10.39 4.54
CA GLY A 12 4.43 9.29 5.18
C GLY A 12 3.29 8.75 4.31
N ILE A 13 2.49 9.65 3.73
CA ILE A 13 1.40 9.29 2.81
C ILE A 13 1.94 8.60 1.55
N GLY A 14 3.05 9.10 0.98
CA GLY A 14 3.70 8.49 -0.19
C GLY A 14 4.20 7.06 0.07
N ILE A 15 4.70 6.80 1.27
CA ILE A 15 5.07 5.44 1.68
C ILE A 15 3.80 4.59 1.86
N LEU A 16 2.76 5.10 2.53
CA LEU A 16 1.52 4.34 2.75
C LEU A 16 0.82 3.94 1.44
N VAL A 17 0.68 4.89 0.50
CA VAL A 17 -0.03 4.64 -0.77
C VAL A 17 0.68 3.61 -1.66
N THR A 18 1.97 3.38 -1.43
CA THR A 18 2.74 2.34 -2.14
C THR A 18 2.75 1.01 -1.38
N VAL A 19 2.91 1.03 -0.06
CA VAL A 19 3.00 -0.16 0.78
C VAL A 19 1.64 -0.84 0.98
N CYS A 20 0.57 -0.09 1.19
CA CYS A 20 -0.77 -0.65 1.41
C CYS A 20 -1.26 -1.56 0.27
N PRO A 21 -1.27 -1.13 -1.01
CA PRO A 21 -1.71 -2.01 -2.10
C PRO A 21 -0.75 -3.19 -2.32
N MET A 22 0.56 -3.00 -2.09
CA MET A 22 1.55 -4.08 -2.14
C MET A 22 1.22 -5.16 -1.09
N TYR A 23 1.03 -4.75 0.16
CA TYR A 23 0.66 -5.66 1.25
C TYR A 23 -0.67 -6.37 0.96
N LEU A 24 -1.72 -5.64 0.55
CA LEU A 24 -3.00 -6.26 0.18
C LEU A 24 -2.84 -7.27 -0.96
N SER A 25 -1.98 -6.98 -1.94
CA SER A 25 -1.74 -7.89 -3.07
C SER A 25 -1.05 -9.19 -2.65
N GLU A 26 -0.14 -9.12 -1.67
CA GLU A 26 0.60 -10.27 -1.13
C GLU A 26 -0.26 -11.13 -0.18
N MET A 27 -1.22 -10.51 0.51
CA MET A 27 -2.17 -11.20 1.39
C MET A 27 -3.31 -11.87 0.60
N SER A 28 -3.71 -11.27 -0.52
CA SER A 28 -4.82 -11.74 -1.35
C SER A 28 -4.52 -13.00 -2.15
N SER A 29 -5.52 -13.86 -2.32
CA SER A 29 -5.44 -14.96 -3.29
C SER A 29 -5.43 -14.41 -4.72
N ALA A 30 -4.80 -15.11 -5.66
CA ALA A 30 -4.64 -14.65 -7.04
C ALA A 30 -5.97 -14.23 -7.69
N PHE A 31 -7.05 -14.97 -7.42
CA PHE A 31 -8.39 -14.70 -7.95
C PHE A 31 -9.04 -13.42 -7.37
N ARG A 32 -8.84 -13.14 -6.07
CA ARG A 32 -9.49 -12.01 -5.36
C ARG A 32 -8.61 -10.77 -5.25
N ARG A 33 -7.38 -10.82 -5.77
CA ARG A 33 -6.39 -9.75 -5.67
C ARG A 33 -6.90 -8.43 -6.20
N GLY A 34 -7.49 -8.42 -7.40
CA GLY A 34 -8.02 -7.19 -8.01
C GLY A 34 -9.08 -6.52 -7.13
N TRP A 35 -9.98 -7.32 -6.54
CA TRP A 35 -11.02 -6.81 -5.66
C TRP A 35 -10.45 -6.25 -4.35
N LEU A 36 -9.56 -6.99 -3.66
CA LEU A 36 -8.95 -6.54 -2.41
C LEU A 36 -8.05 -5.31 -2.58
N VAL A 37 -7.22 -5.30 -3.63
CA VAL A 37 -6.37 -4.14 -3.93
C VAL A 37 -7.21 -2.94 -4.37
N GLY A 38 -8.30 -3.17 -5.10
CA GLY A 38 -9.23 -2.11 -5.53
C GLY A 38 -9.89 -1.34 -4.38
N HIS A 39 -10.11 -1.99 -3.22
CA HIS A 39 -10.63 -1.32 -2.03
C HIS A 39 -9.73 -0.18 -1.55
N HIS A 40 -8.42 -0.29 -1.78
CA HIS A 40 -7.48 0.76 -1.40
C HIS A 40 -7.83 2.10 -2.05
N ALA A 41 -8.16 2.09 -3.36
CA ALA A 41 -8.56 3.29 -4.08
C ALA A 41 -9.93 3.83 -3.59
N ILE A 42 -10.87 2.94 -3.26
CA ILE A 42 -12.19 3.32 -2.72
C ILE A 42 -12.02 4.06 -1.39
N PHE A 43 -11.22 3.54 -0.46
CA PHE A 43 -10.97 4.18 0.82
C PHE A 43 -10.23 5.52 0.69
N LEU A 44 -9.36 5.64 -0.32
CA LEU A 44 -8.67 6.89 -0.63
C LEU A 44 -9.68 7.98 -1.05
N VAL A 45 -10.59 7.66 -1.99
CA VAL A 45 -11.66 8.58 -2.41
C VAL A 45 -12.62 8.90 -1.27
N PHE A 46 -12.99 7.90 -0.46
CA PHE A 46 -13.80 8.10 0.74
C PHE A 46 -13.14 9.05 1.74
N GLY A 47 -11.82 8.94 1.94
CA GLY A 47 -11.04 9.86 2.76
C GLY A 47 -11.10 11.30 2.25
N TYR A 48 -10.97 11.52 0.93
CA TYR A 48 -11.14 12.85 0.34
C TYR A 48 -12.56 13.40 0.55
N MET A 49 -13.58 12.58 0.36
CA MET A 49 -14.97 12.96 0.60
C MET A 49 -15.19 13.42 2.05
N LEU A 50 -14.71 12.64 3.03
CA LEU A 50 -14.80 13.00 4.44
C LEU A 50 -14.03 14.29 4.76
N ALA A 51 -12.83 14.46 4.20
CA ALA A 51 -12.06 15.68 4.37
C ALA A 51 -12.79 16.92 3.83
N GLY A 52 -13.48 16.79 2.68
CA GLY A 52 -14.33 17.84 2.12
C GLY A 52 -15.49 18.22 3.03
N TRP A 53 -16.23 17.24 3.58
CA TRP A 53 -17.31 17.50 4.53
C TRP A 53 -16.84 18.13 5.84
N VAL A 54 -15.70 17.68 6.37
CA VAL A 54 -15.09 18.26 7.56
C VAL A 54 -14.66 19.70 7.29
N GLY A 55 -14.06 19.97 6.13
CA GLY A 55 -13.71 21.32 5.69
C GLY A 55 -14.94 22.23 5.60
N TYR A 56 -16.02 21.75 4.99
CA TYR A 56 -17.30 22.47 4.92
C TYR A 56 -17.88 22.77 6.32
N ALA A 57 -17.88 21.79 7.23
CA ALA A 57 -18.34 22.01 8.61
C ALA A 57 -17.47 23.04 9.35
N CYS A 58 -16.15 23.01 9.14
CA CYS A 58 -15.21 23.94 9.76
C CYS A 58 -15.34 25.37 9.22
N TYR A 59 -15.74 25.54 7.95
CA TYR A 59 -15.99 26.85 7.35
C TYR A 59 -17.06 27.65 8.11
N PHE A 60 -18.17 27.02 8.52
CA PHE A 60 -19.19 27.69 9.33
C PHE A 60 -18.76 27.97 10.78
N ALA A 61 -17.79 27.21 11.28
CA ALA A 61 -17.24 27.40 12.63
C ALA A 61 -16.17 28.52 12.69
N GLU A 62 -15.60 28.90 11.54
CA GLU A 62 -14.51 29.88 11.48
C GLU A 62 -14.96 31.30 11.83
N GLY A 63 -16.24 31.61 11.60
CA GLY A 63 -16.87 32.88 12.00
C GLY A 63 -16.91 33.14 13.51
N GLU A 64 -16.86 32.09 14.34
CA GLU A 64 -16.92 32.21 15.81
C GLU A 64 -15.63 31.82 16.53
N LEU A 65 -14.81 30.90 15.98
CA LEU A 65 -13.62 30.35 16.66
C LEU A 65 -12.27 30.57 15.95
N GLY A 66 -12.22 31.36 14.86
CA GLY A 66 -11.01 31.90 14.22
C GLY A 66 -9.93 30.87 13.84
N SER A 67 -9.13 30.39 14.80
CA SER A 67 -8.07 29.40 14.56
C SER A 67 -8.55 27.94 14.48
N PHE A 68 -9.81 27.66 14.81
CA PHE A 68 -10.36 26.29 14.82
C PHE A 68 -10.52 25.72 13.40
N GLY A 69 -10.86 26.55 12.42
CA GLY A 69 -11.20 26.14 11.06
C GLY A 69 -10.12 25.31 10.36
N TRP A 70 -8.85 25.69 10.50
CA TRP A 70 -7.73 24.97 9.88
C TRP A 70 -7.03 23.98 10.83
N ARG A 71 -7.11 24.18 12.15
CA ARG A 71 -6.44 23.30 13.13
C ARG A 71 -7.19 21.99 13.34
N PHE A 72 -8.52 22.04 13.41
CA PHE A 72 -9.32 20.84 13.67
C PHE A 72 -9.17 19.76 12.59
N PRO A 73 -9.25 20.07 11.27
CA PRO A 73 -9.02 19.07 10.23
C PRO A 73 -7.63 18.43 10.29
N LEU A 74 -6.60 19.22 10.64
CA LEU A 74 -5.22 18.73 10.80
C LEU A 74 -5.06 17.81 12.01
N CYS A 75 -5.77 18.06 13.10
CA CYS A 75 -5.79 17.16 14.24
C CYS A 75 -6.58 15.88 13.91
N LEU A 76 -7.68 16.01 13.17
CA LEU A 76 -8.54 14.90 12.80
C LEU A 76 -7.81 13.87 11.91
N GLN A 77 -6.96 14.30 10.98
CA GLN A 77 -6.15 13.37 10.16
C GLN A 77 -5.15 12.54 10.99
N CYS A 78 -4.80 12.95 12.21
CA CYS A 78 -3.95 12.15 13.10
C CYS A 78 -4.70 10.93 13.65
N LEU A 79 -6.03 10.98 13.77
CA LEU A 79 -6.85 9.88 14.30
C LEU A 79 -6.68 8.58 13.50
N PRO A 80 -6.89 8.53 12.17
CA PRO A 80 -6.69 7.29 11.41
C PRO A 80 -5.22 6.83 11.43
N ALA A 81 -4.25 7.75 11.50
CA ALA A 81 -2.83 7.39 11.63
C ALA A 81 -2.53 6.69 12.97
N ILE A 82 -3.11 7.18 14.07
CA ILE A 82 -3.00 6.56 15.39
C ILE A 82 -3.68 5.20 15.40
N VAL A 83 -4.89 5.09 14.82
CA VAL A 83 -5.60 3.81 14.70
C VAL A 83 -4.76 2.79 13.93
N LEU A 84 -4.13 3.20 12.82
CA LEU A 84 -3.23 2.32 12.07
C LEU A 84 -1.98 1.94 12.88
N LEU A 85 -1.38 2.90 13.60
CA LEU A 85 -0.18 2.64 14.41
C LEU A 85 -0.46 1.65 15.53
N LEU A 86 -1.57 1.83 16.24
CA LEU A 86 -2.02 0.93 17.28
C LEU A 86 -2.49 -0.41 16.69
N GLY A 87 -3.11 -0.38 15.50
CA GLY A 87 -3.61 -1.55 14.77
C GLY A 87 -2.53 -2.45 14.17
N SER A 88 -1.39 -1.86 13.81
CA SER A 88 -0.31 -2.52 13.07
C SER A 88 0.25 -3.81 13.71
N PRO A 89 0.41 -3.91 15.04
CA PRO A 89 0.92 -5.12 15.69
C PRO A 89 0.03 -6.36 15.52
N TRP A 90 -1.29 -6.18 15.32
CA TRP A 90 -2.22 -7.30 15.12
C TRP A 90 -2.29 -7.79 13.67
N LEU A 91 -1.73 -7.02 12.72
CA LEU A 91 -1.72 -7.42 11.32
C LEU A 91 -0.70 -8.55 11.09
N PRO A 92 -1.10 -9.66 10.44
CA PRO A 92 -0.16 -10.70 10.06
C PRO A 92 0.87 -10.14 9.08
N ARG A 93 2.12 -10.57 9.21
CA ARG A 93 3.17 -10.18 8.29
C ARG A 93 2.94 -10.82 6.92
N SER A 94 3.34 -10.11 5.86
CA SER A 94 3.25 -10.64 4.49
C SER A 94 4.01 -11.97 4.36
N PRO A 95 3.39 -13.01 3.77
CA PRO A 95 4.07 -14.28 3.46
C PRO A 95 5.33 -14.10 2.61
N ARG A 96 5.26 -13.22 1.60
CA ARG A 96 6.39 -12.95 0.70
C ARG A 96 7.55 -12.33 1.48
N TRP A 97 7.26 -11.38 2.36
CA TRP A 97 8.27 -10.79 3.24
C TRP A 97 8.91 -11.83 4.18
N LEU A 98 8.09 -12.67 4.82
CA LEU A 98 8.57 -13.73 5.71
C LEU A 98 9.53 -14.70 4.99
N ILE A 99 9.17 -15.14 3.78
CA ILE A 99 10.03 -16.01 2.96
C ILE A 99 11.34 -15.30 2.61
N SER A 100 11.29 -14.03 2.21
CA SER A 100 12.51 -13.25 1.90
C SER A 100 13.45 -13.05 3.10
N LYS A 101 12.93 -13.18 4.32
CA LYS A 101 13.69 -13.10 5.57
C LYS A 101 14.11 -14.47 6.12
N GLY A 102 13.87 -15.55 5.37
CA GLY A 102 14.18 -16.92 5.80
C GLY A 102 13.25 -17.47 6.89
N LYS A 103 12.14 -16.78 7.20
CA LYS A 103 11.17 -17.18 8.21
C LYS A 103 10.11 -18.13 7.63
N HIS A 104 10.58 -19.30 7.19
CA HIS A 104 9.77 -20.24 6.41
C HIS A 104 8.57 -20.82 7.18
N GLU A 105 8.75 -21.18 8.44
CA GLU A 105 7.66 -21.77 9.25
C GLU A 105 6.56 -20.74 9.55
N GLU A 106 6.92 -19.50 9.88
CA GLU A 106 5.95 -18.41 10.07
C GLU A 106 5.19 -18.13 8.76
N ALA A 107 5.86 -18.16 7.61
CA ALA A 107 5.23 -17.97 6.30
C ALA A 107 4.20 -19.06 5.98
N LYS A 108 4.50 -20.34 6.26
CA LYS A 108 3.58 -21.46 6.05
C LYS A 108 2.33 -21.32 6.92
N ILE A 109 2.49 -20.96 8.19
CA ILE A 109 1.36 -20.75 9.13
C ILE A 109 0.45 -19.62 8.62
N VAL A 110 1.02 -18.50 8.18
CA VAL A 110 0.24 -17.38 7.64
C VAL A 110 -0.48 -17.79 6.36
N LEU A 111 0.19 -18.48 5.43
CA LEU A 111 -0.44 -18.95 4.18
C LEU A 111 -1.58 -19.94 4.43
N GLN A 112 -1.40 -20.89 5.35
CA GLN A 112 -2.46 -21.82 5.76
C GLN A 112 -3.69 -21.08 6.28
N LYS A 113 -3.50 -20.07 7.16
CA LYS A 113 -4.60 -19.24 7.66
C LYS A 113 -5.28 -18.42 6.56
N LEU A 114 -4.52 -17.92 5.58
CA LEU A 114 -5.05 -17.09 4.49
C LEU A 114 -5.75 -17.88 3.37
N ARG A 115 -5.46 -19.17 3.24
CA ARG A 115 -5.96 -20.06 2.17
C ARG A 115 -6.80 -21.21 2.70
N GLN A 116 -7.17 -21.17 3.98
CA GLN A 116 -8.04 -22.16 4.57
C GLN A 116 -9.35 -22.26 3.78
N SER A 117 -9.66 -23.45 3.29
CA SER A 117 -10.88 -23.75 2.57
C SER A 117 -11.43 -25.10 3.06
N PRO A 118 -12.76 -25.25 3.24
CA PRO A 118 -13.37 -26.54 3.53
C PRO A 118 -13.08 -27.61 2.46
N ASP A 119 -12.84 -27.18 1.22
CA ASP A 119 -12.58 -28.04 0.07
C ASP A 119 -11.11 -28.47 -0.08
N ASP A 120 -10.21 -27.96 0.76
CA ASP A 120 -8.76 -28.27 0.75
C ASP A 120 -8.25 -28.63 2.16
N PRO A 121 -8.62 -29.81 2.68
CA PRO A 121 -8.22 -30.24 4.03
C PRO A 121 -6.69 -30.39 4.19
N ASP A 122 -5.98 -30.68 3.10
CA ASP A 122 -4.52 -30.86 3.09
C ASP A 122 -3.73 -29.56 2.89
N ASN A 123 -4.42 -28.42 2.75
CA ASN A 123 -3.85 -27.10 2.47
C ASN A 123 -2.88 -27.12 1.27
N LEU A 124 -3.22 -27.87 0.22
CA LEU A 124 -2.41 -27.99 -0.99
C LEU A 124 -2.18 -26.64 -1.66
N VAL A 125 -3.20 -25.78 -1.72
CA VAL A 125 -3.10 -24.44 -2.31
C VAL A 125 -2.09 -23.58 -1.56
N ALA A 126 -2.10 -23.64 -0.22
CA ALA A 126 -1.15 -22.90 0.60
C ALA A 126 0.30 -23.39 0.41
N LYS A 127 0.50 -24.70 0.28
CA LYS A 127 1.83 -25.30 0.01
C LYS A 127 2.33 -24.91 -1.37
N GLU A 128 1.49 -24.98 -2.39
CA GLU A 128 1.85 -24.60 -3.75
C GLU A 128 2.24 -23.12 -3.83
N GLU A 129 1.43 -22.23 -3.25
CA GLU A 129 1.72 -20.79 -3.22
C GLU A 129 3.03 -20.48 -2.49
N TYR A 130 3.33 -21.20 -1.41
CA TYR A 130 4.62 -21.10 -0.73
C TYR A 130 5.78 -21.46 -1.67
N PHE A 131 5.71 -22.61 -2.36
CA PHE A 131 6.79 -23.05 -3.27
C PHE A 131 6.98 -22.07 -4.43
N GLN A 132 5.88 -21.63 -5.05
CA GLN A 132 5.93 -20.65 -6.15
C GLN A 132 6.56 -19.33 -5.68
N THR A 133 6.19 -18.83 -4.50
CA THR A 133 6.71 -17.58 -3.94
C THR A 133 8.19 -17.70 -3.57
N ALA A 134 8.60 -18.82 -2.96
CA ALA A 134 9.98 -19.08 -2.62
C ALA A 134 10.89 -19.14 -3.86
N GLU A 135 10.43 -19.82 -4.91
CA GLU A 135 11.18 -19.91 -6.17
C GLU A 135 11.28 -18.56 -6.88
N GLN A 136 10.20 -17.78 -6.88
CA GLN A 136 10.23 -16.41 -7.42
C GLN A 136 11.25 -15.52 -6.70
N ILE A 137 11.29 -15.57 -5.36
CA ILE A 137 12.26 -14.80 -4.56
C ILE A 137 13.69 -15.26 -4.87
N ARG A 138 13.92 -16.57 -4.99
CA ARG A 138 15.24 -17.14 -5.34
C ARG A 138 15.73 -16.63 -6.69
N LEU A 139 14.88 -16.70 -7.71
CA LEU A 139 15.19 -16.22 -9.06
C LEU A 139 15.39 -14.69 -9.11
N GLU A 140 14.64 -13.93 -8.31
CA GLU A 140 14.84 -12.49 -8.18
C GLU A 140 16.18 -12.15 -7.53
N ALA A 141 16.56 -12.85 -6.46
CA ALA A 141 17.83 -12.67 -5.77
C ALA A 141 19.02 -13.00 -6.68
N GLU A 142 18.95 -14.10 -7.43
CA GLU A 142 19.96 -14.48 -8.42
C GLU A 142 20.11 -13.41 -9.51
N ARG A 143 18.98 -12.92 -10.06
CA ARG A 143 19.00 -11.84 -11.05
C ARG A 143 19.57 -10.54 -10.50
N LEU A 144 19.24 -10.19 -9.26
CA LEU A 144 19.78 -8.99 -8.61
C LEU A 144 21.29 -9.11 -8.41
N SER A 145 21.80 -10.30 -8.07
CA SER A 145 23.25 -10.54 -7.97
C SER A 145 23.99 -10.27 -9.29
N THR A 146 23.36 -10.57 -10.44
CA THR A 146 23.92 -10.30 -11.77
C THR A 146 24.11 -8.80 -12.05
N TYR A 147 23.23 -7.95 -11.52
CA TYR A 147 23.21 -6.50 -11.81
C TYR A 147 23.73 -5.63 -10.67
N GLY A 148 24.00 -6.23 -9.50
CA GLY A 148 24.49 -5.58 -8.28
C GLY A 148 23.43 -4.78 -7.54
N ASN A 149 22.70 -3.89 -8.22
CA ASN A 149 21.63 -3.09 -7.62
C ASN A 149 20.38 -3.01 -8.51
N VAL A 150 19.26 -2.60 -7.89
CA VAL A 150 17.95 -2.51 -8.55
C VAL A 150 17.98 -1.49 -9.70
N TRP A 151 18.62 -0.34 -9.50
CA TRP A 151 18.67 0.73 -10.49
C TRP A 151 19.45 0.35 -11.76
N ASN A 152 20.58 -0.34 -11.60
CA ASN A 152 21.37 -0.89 -12.71
C ASN A 152 20.60 -2.00 -13.42
N ALA A 153 19.88 -2.85 -12.68
CA ALA A 153 19.04 -3.88 -13.28
C ALA A 153 17.95 -3.25 -14.16
N VAL A 154 17.32 -2.18 -13.69
CA VAL A 154 16.33 -1.43 -14.46
C VAL A 154 16.96 -0.80 -15.69
N LEU A 155 18.09 -0.09 -15.56
CA LEU A 155 18.73 0.62 -16.67
C LEU A 155 19.29 -0.32 -17.75
N ARG A 156 19.85 -1.48 -17.36
CA ARG A 156 20.48 -2.42 -18.30
C ARG A 156 19.48 -3.35 -18.98
N LYS A 157 18.42 -3.78 -18.29
CA LYS A 157 17.46 -4.76 -18.82
C LYS A 157 16.30 -4.09 -19.55
N LYS A 158 16.22 -4.28 -20.87
CA LYS A 158 15.14 -3.71 -21.73
C LYS A 158 13.72 -4.00 -21.19
N SER A 159 13.49 -5.21 -20.67
CA SER A 159 12.19 -5.60 -20.10
C SER A 159 11.83 -4.77 -18.85
N TYR A 160 12.78 -4.49 -17.97
CA TYR A 160 12.53 -3.72 -16.74
C TYR A 160 12.31 -2.24 -17.05
N ARG A 161 13.08 -1.65 -17.99
CA ARG A 161 12.81 -0.29 -18.49
C ARG A 161 11.40 -0.15 -19.04
N LYS A 162 10.95 -1.12 -19.86
CA LYS A 162 9.59 -1.09 -20.43
C LYS A 162 8.53 -1.12 -19.32
N ARG A 163 8.69 -1.97 -18.32
CA ARG A 163 7.77 -2.04 -17.17
C ARG A 163 7.76 -0.75 -16.34
N MET A 164 8.94 -0.19 -16.06
CA MET A 164 9.06 1.08 -15.34
C MET A 164 8.43 2.22 -16.12
N ALA A 165 8.69 2.32 -17.42
CA ALA A 165 8.10 3.35 -18.27
C ALA A 165 6.58 3.24 -18.34
N ILE A 166 6.03 2.03 -18.47
CA ILE A 166 4.58 1.81 -18.43
C ILE A 166 4.01 2.26 -17.09
N GLY A 167 4.58 1.81 -15.96
CA GLY A 167 4.10 2.21 -14.63
C GLY A 167 4.17 3.72 -14.41
N PHE A 168 5.28 4.35 -14.82
CA PHE A 168 5.45 5.79 -14.74
C PHE A 168 4.41 6.54 -15.59
N LEU A 169 4.22 6.15 -16.85
CA LEU A 169 3.27 6.80 -17.75
C LEU A 169 1.82 6.58 -17.30
N THR A 170 1.48 5.43 -16.73
CA THR A 170 0.15 5.19 -16.14
C THR A 170 -0.10 6.11 -14.96
N GLN A 171 0.85 6.24 -14.02
CA GLN A 171 0.69 7.16 -12.89
C GLN A 171 0.66 8.61 -13.35
N TRP A 172 1.54 8.98 -14.27
CA TRP A 172 1.58 10.32 -14.85
C TRP A 172 0.25 10.68 -15.50
N GLY A 173 -0.32 9.78 -16.31
CA GLY A 173 -1.63 9.97 -16.93
C GLY A 173 -2.76 10.08 -15.92
N ALA A 174 -2.72 9.30 -14.83
CA ALA A 174 -3.72 9.37 -13.76
C ALA A 174 -3.73 10.74 -13.07
N GLU A 175 -2.57 11.29 -12.74
CA GLU A 175 -2.46 12.62 -12.12
C GLU A 175 -2.75 13.77 -13.11
N PHE A 176 -2.37 13.61 -14.39
CA PHE A 176 -2.67 14.59 -15.44
C PHE A 176 -4.15 14.68 -15.80
N GLY A 177 -4.97 13.70 -15.40
CA GLY A 177 -6.43 13.77 -15.51
C GLY A 177 -7.07 14.90 -14.70
N GLY A 178 -6.29 15.65 -13.93
CA GLY A 178 -6.75 16.76 -13.10
C GLY A 178 -7.63 16.39 -11.90
N PRO A 179 -7.62 15.16 -11.34
CA PRO A 179 -8.49 14.85 -10.21
C PRO A 179 -8.23 15.79 -9.04
N LEU A 180 -6.97 16.15 -8.80
CA LEU A 180 -6.59 17.09 -7.75
C LEU A 180 -7.08 18.52 -8.00
N ILE A 181 -7.24 18.95 -9.25
CA ILE A 181 -7.74 20.30 -9.59
C ILE A 181 -9.25 20.36 -9.40
N ILE A 182 -9.96 19.27 -9.69
CA ILE A 182 -11.42 19.21 -9.58
C ILE A 182 -11.87 19.12 -8.12
N THR A 183 -11.07 18.47 -7.27
CA THR A 183 -11.42 18.25 -5.84
C THR A 183 -10.99 19.37 -4.89
N HIS A 184 -10.20 20.34 -5.36
CA HIS A 184 -9.70 21.47 -4.56
C HIS A 184 -10.33 22.78 -5.02
#